data_AF-A0A927SI71-F1
#
_entry.id   AF-A0A927SI71-F1
#
_cell.length_a   1.000
_cell.length_b   1.000
_cell.length_c   1.000
_cell.angle_alpha   90.00
_cell.angle_beta   90.00
_cell.angle_gamma   90.00
#
_symmetry.space_group_name_H-M   'P 1'
#
loop_
_entity.id
_entity.type
_entity.pdbx_description
1 polymer ?
#
loop_
_entity_poly.entity_id
_entity_poly.type
_entity_poly.pdbx_seq_one_letter_code
_entity_poly.pdbx_strand_id
1 'polypeptide(L)'
;MAKRRTAEPDIATPEEVLRTFTQIMRGEMTESSGRKSTSGEEITLPPKVSERSRAAELLGKRYGLFSEKDPGGKPKTELAAEIEAAMMELHGS
;
A
#
# COMPACT_ATOMS: atom_id res chain seq x y z
N MET A 1 21.69 -41.30 15.95
CA MET A 1 21.63 -40.35 14.82
C MET A 1 21.11 -39.01 15.33
N ALA A 2 21.95 -37.97 15.35
CA ALA A 2 21.52 -36.64 15.78
C ALA A 2 20.73 -35.96 14.65
N LYS A 3 19.51 -35.51 14.94
CA LYS A 3 18.65 -34.79 14.01
C LYS A 3 19.30 -33.43 13.72
N ARG A 4 19.82 -33.23 12.50
CA ARG A 4 20.29 -31.92 12.03
C ARG A 4 19.10 -30.95 12.14
N ARG A 5 19.17 -30.01 13.07
CA ARG A 5 18.30 -28.83 13.04
C ARG A 5 18.80 -28.01 11.85
N THR A 6 18.02 -27.95 10.79
CA THR A 6 18.24 -26.97 9.72
C THR A 6 18.08 -25.60 10.36
N ALA A 7 19.15 -24.80 10.39
CA ALA A 7 19.06 -23.42 10.84
C ALA A 7 18.07 -22.68 9.94
N GLU A 8 17.17 -21.89 10.54
CA GLU A 8 16.31 -21.00 9.77
C GLU A 8 17.19 -20.00 9.00
N PRO A 9 16.78 -19.58 7.78
CA PRO A 9 17.56 -18.65 6.99
C PRO A 9 17.67 -17.29 7.68
N ASP A 10 18.85 -16.67 7.65
CA ASP A 10 19.08 -15.33 8.23
C ASP A 10 18.27 -14.22 7.53
N ILE A 11 17.79 -14.47 6.31
CA ILE A 11 17.00 -13.54 5.50
C ILE A 11 15.61 -14.12 5.29
N ALA A 12 14.60 -13.28 5.52
CA ALA A 12 13.21 -13.62 5.26
C ALA A 12 13.00 -14.02 3.79
N THR A 13 12.30 -15.14 3.61
CA THR A 13 11.80 -15.61 2.32
C THR A 13 10.71 -14.70 1.78
N PRO A 14 10.47 -14.71 0.45
CA PRO A 14 9.35 -13.97 -0.14
C PRO A 14 8.00 -14.25 0.54
N GLU A 15 7.75 -15.51 0.90
CA GLU A 15 6.52 -15.94 1.57
C GLU A 15 6.38 -15.35 2.97
N GLU A 16 7.47 -15.23 3.72
CA GLU A 16 7.47 -14.59 5.05
C GLU A 16 7.18 -13.10 4.96
N VAL A 17 7.75 -12.42 3.96
CA VAL A 17 7.45 -11.00 3.70
C VAL A 17 5.96 -10.82 3.38
N LEU A 18 5.41 -11.66 2.49
CA LEU A 18 3.99 -11.57 2.12
C LEU A 18 3.06 -11.91 3.28
N ARG A 19 3.39 -12.91 4.10
CA ARG A 19 2.63 -13.22 5.32
C ARG A 19 2.63 -12.04 6.28
N THR A 20 3.78 -11.41 6.49
CA THR A 20 3.92 -10.24 7.36
C THR A 20 3.03 -9.09 6.89
N PHE A 21 3.11 -8.71 5.60
CA PHE A 21 2.24 -7.65 5.07
C PHE A 21 0.77 -8.00 5.10
N THR A 22 0.41 -9.28 4.93
CA THR A 22 -0.98 -9.74 5.06
C THR A 22 -1.50 -9.53 6.47
N GLN A 23 -0.75 -9.93 7.49
CA GLN A 23 -1.12 -9.76 8.89
C GLN A 23 -1.24 -8.26 9.26
N ILE A 24 -0.30 -7.43 8.80
CA ILE A 24 -0.37 -5.97 9.01
C ILE A 24 -1.62 -5.40 8.35
N MET A 25 -1.88 -5.70 7.07
CA MET A 25 -3.03 -5.20 6.31
C MET A 25 -4.36 -5.54 7.01
N ARG A 26 -4.47 -6.76 7.57
CA ARG A 26 -5.64 -7.25 8.30
C ARG A 26 -5.75 -6.73 9.74
N GLY A 27 -4.71 -6.08 10.25
CA GLY A 27 -4.67 -5.61 11.65
C GLY A 27 -4.47 -6.74 12.67
N GLU A 28 -3.89 -7.85 12.25
CA GLU A 28 -3.62 -9.02 13.10
C GLU A 28 -2.35 -8.86 13.94
N MET A 29 -1.45 -7.95 13.54
CA MET A 29 -0.27 -7.59 14.33
C MET A 29 -0.59 -6.51 15.35
N THR A 30 0.26 -6.39 16.37
CA THR A 30 0.16 -5.32 17.35
C THR A 30 1.49 -4.62 17.56
N GLU A 31 1.45 -3.31 17.75
CA GLU A 31 2.60 -2.46 18.07
C GLU A 31 2.51 -1.92 19.50
N SER A 32 3.66 -1.73 20.14
CA SER A 32 3.71 -0.88 21.33
C SER A 32 3.42 0.56 20.91
N SER A 33 2.50 1.21 21.59
CA SER A 33 2.20 2.61 21.35
C SER A 33 3.19 3.59 21.99
N GLY A 34 4.21 3.09 22.70
CA GLY A 34 5.15 3.89 23.50
C GLY A 34 4.49 4.64 24.67
N ARG A 35 3.18 4.48 24.86
CA ARG A 35 2.39 5.05 25.95
C ARG A 35 2.18 3.99 27.02
N LYS A 36 2.16 4.46 28.27
CA LYS A 36 1.76 3.65 29.42
C LYS A 36 0.33 3.97 29.82
N SER A 37 -0.40 2.97 30.26
CA SER A 37 -1.70 3.12 30.91
C SER A 37 -1.53 3.83 32.27
N THR A 38 -2.64 4.19 32.90
CA THR A 38 -2.65 4.73 34.27
C THR A 38 -2.08 3.73 35.29
N SER A 39 -2.10 2.42 35.00
CA SER A 39 -1.47 1.37 35.82
C SER A 39 0.02 1.17 35.51
N GLY A 40 0.59 1.89 34.54
CA GLY A 40 2.00 1.81 34.16
C GLY A 40 2.33 0.72 33.13
N GLU A 41 1.33 -0.01 32.65
CA GLU A 41 1.48 -1.04 31.61
C GLU A 41 1.61 -0.43 30.23
N GLU A 42 2.43 -1.02 29.36
CA GLU A 42 2.60 -0.54 27.99
C GLU A 42 1.35 -0.84 27.17
N ILE A 43 0.80 0.18 26.50
CA ILE A 43 -0.41 0.02 25.71
C ILE A 43 -0.03 -0.54 24.34
N THR A 44 -0.58 -1.72 24.06
CA THR A 44 -0.49 -2.39 22.76
C THR A 44 -1.66 -1.97 21.88
N LEU A 45 -1.38 -1.58 20.63
CA LEU A 45 -2.39 -1.14 19.67
C LEU A 45 -2.29 -1.94 18.37
N PRO A 46 -3.40 -2.09 17.62
CA PRO A 46 -3.34 -2.59 16.25
C PRO A 46 -2.55 -1.61 15.35
N PRO A 47 -2.13 -2.03 14.14
CA PRO A 47 -1.37 -1.19 13.24
C PRO A 47 -2.24 -0.01 12.78
N LYS A 48 -1.60 1.13 12.53
CA LYS A 48 -2.30 2.33 12.07
C LYS A 48 -2.92 2.09 10.70
N VAL A 49 -3.96 2.86 10.40
CA VAL A 49 -4.59 2.84 9.07
C VAL A 49 -3.56 3.12 7.97
N SER A 50 -2.59 4.02 8.20
CA SER A 50 -1.51 4.31 7.25
C SER A 50 -0.61 3.10 6.96
N GLU A 51 -0.29 2.31 7.98
CA GLU A 51 0.55 1.11 7.84
C GLU A 51 -0.21 0.01 7.10
N ARG A 52 -1.51 -0.15 7.43
CA ARG A 52 -2.42 -1.05 6.72
C ARG A 52 -2.56 -0.70 5.24
N SER A 53 -2.76 0.59 4.94
CA SER A 53 -2.84 1.08 3.56
C SER A 53 -1.56 0.82 2.79
N ARG A 54 -0.40 1.03 3.43
CA ARG A 54 0.90 0.75 2.81
C ARG A 54 1.11 -0.74 2.55
N ALA A 55 0.71 -1.61 3.48
CA ALA A 55 0.75 -3.06 3.27
C ALA A 55 -0.16 -3.50 2.12
N ALA A 56 -1.38 -2.95 2.05
CA ALA A 56 -2.31 -3.20 0.94
C ALA A 56 -1.74 -2.73 -0.41
N GLU A 57 -1.08 -1.58 -0.45
CA GLU A 57 -0.42 -1.06 -1.65
C GLU A 57 0.70 -2.00 -2.14
N LEU A 58 1.56 -2.47 -1.24
CA LEU A 58 2.65 -3.38 -1.60
C LEU A 58 2.14 -4.74 -2.10
N LEU A 59 1.10 -5.28 -1.46
CA LEU A 59 0.44 -6.51 -1.92
C LEU A 59 -0.24 -6.30 -3.28
N GLY A 60 -0.96 -5.20 -3.46
CA GLY A 60 -1.62 -4.88 -4.73
C GLY A 60 -0.62 -4.70 -5.87
N LYS A 61 0.53 -4.07 -5.63
CA LYS A 61 1.64 -3.98 -6.60
C LYS A 61 2.17 -5.36 -6.98
N ARG A 62 2.38 -6.25 -6.00
CA ARG A 62 2.85 -7.63 -6.25
C ARG A 62 1.86 -8.43 -7.10
N TYR A 63 0.57 -8.22 -6.91
CA TYR A 63 -0.49 -8.93 -7.64
C TYR A 63 -0.96 -8.20 -8.92
N GLY A 64 -0.35 -7.08 -9.29
CA GLY A 64 -0.73 -6.32 -10.49
C GLY A 64 -2.14 -5.72 -10.41
N LEU A 65 -2.63 -5.40 -9.20
CA LEU A 65 -3.97 -4.82 -9.00
C LEU A 65 -4.05 -3.34 -9.38
N PHE A 66 -2.90 -2.66 -9.50
CA PHE A 66 -2.83 -1.26 -9.87
C PHE A 66 -2.29 -1.13 -11.29
N SER A 67 -2.97 -0.32 -12.10
CA SER A 67 -2.44 0.16 -13.37
C SER A 67 -1.66 1.44 -13.14
N GLU A 68 -0.51 1.57 -13.79
CA GLU A 68 0.13 2.87 -13.97
C GLU A 68 -0.84 3.81 -14.71
N LYS A 69 -0.74 5.11 -14.44
CA LYS A 69 -1.55 6.10 -15.15
C LYS A 69 -1.17 6.04 -16.62
N ASP A 70 -2.16 5.78 -17.47
CA ASP A 70 -1.95 5.66 -18.92
C ASP A 70 -1.33 6.96 -19.46
N PRO A 71 -0.10 6.92 -20.01
CA PRO A 71 0.49 8.07 -20.68
C PRO A 71 -0.21 8.40 -22.01
N GLY A 72 -1.11 7.53 -22.49
CA GLY A 72 -1.89 7.69 -23.72
C GLY A 72 -3.06 8.68 -23.63
N GLY A 73 -3.26 9.34 -22.48
CA GLY A 73 -4.15 10.50 -22.42
C GLY A 73 -3.64 11.61 -23.35
N LYS A 74 -4.53 12.22 -24.13
CA LYS A 74 -4.17 13.35 -24.99
C LYS A 74 -3.36 14.37 -24.19
N PRO A 75 -2.25 14.91 -24.73
CA PRO A 75 -1.49 15.94 -24.04
C PRO A 75 -2.42 17.10 -23.67
N LYS A 76 -2.19 17.71 -22.51
CA LYS A 76 -3.07 18.77 -21.97
C LYS A 76 -3.34 19.90 -22.97
N THR A 77 -2.39 20.15 -23.87
CA THR A 77 -2.49 21.14 -24.95
C THR A 77 -3.53 20.75 -26.00
N GLU A 78 -3.60 19.48 -26.39
CA GLU A 78 -4.63 18.98 -27.31
C GLU A 78 -6.00 19.00 -26.66
N LEU A 79 -6.08 18.61 -25.38
CA LEU A 79 -7.33 18.68 -24.62
C LEU A 79 -7.82 20.12 -24.47
N ALA A 80 -6.91 21.07 -24.23
CA ALA A 80 -7.24 22.49 -24.15
C ALA A 80 -7.73 23.06 -25.50
N ALA A 81 -7.06 22.69 -26.60
CA ALA A 81 -7.48 23.08 -27.94
C ALA A 81 -8.87 22.56 -28.32
N GLU A 82 -9.19 21.31 -27.94
CA GLU A 82 -10.53 20.74 -28.14
C GLU A 82 -11.60 21.47 -27.32
N ILE A 83 -11.28 21.83 -26.07
CA ILE A 83 -12.19 22.60 -25.21
C ILE A 83 -12.42 24.00 -25.76
N GLU A 84 -11.38 24.69 -26.23
CA GLU A 84 -11.50 26.00 -26.87
C GLU A 84 -12.29 25.96 -28.18
N ALA A 85 -12.04 24.97 -29.03
CA ALA A 85 -12.81 24.77 -30.27
C ALA A 85 -14.30 24.54 -29.98
N ALA A 86 -14.62 23.70 -29.00
CA ALA A 86 -16.00 23.45 -28.57
C ALA A 86 -16.65 24.71 -27.96
N MET A 87 -15.90 25.52 -27.20
CA MET A 87 -16.40 26.78 -26.66
C MET A 87 -16.66 27.82 -27.77
N MET A 88 -15.86 27.84 -28.83
CA MET A 88 -16.08 28.74 -29.96
C MET A 88 -17.33 28.37 -30.77
N GLU A 89 -17.59 27.07 -31.00
CA GLU A 89 -18.84 26.62 -31.65
C GLU A 89 -20.08 27.02 -30.85
N LEU A 90 -20.02 26.93 -29.50
CA LEU A 90 -21.15 27.28 -28.64
C LEU A 90 -21.44 28.78 -28.55
N HIS A 91 -20.43 29.64 -28.72
CA HIS A 91 -20.58 31.11 -28.66
C HIS A 91 -20.71 31.77 -30.04
N GLY A 92 -20.57 30.99 -31.13
CA GLY A 92 -20.69 31.45 -32.51
C GLY A 92 -22.09 31.29 -33.14
N SER A 93 -23.12 30.98 -32.34
CA SER A 93 -24.52 30.87 -32.76
C SER A 93 -25.37 32.05 -32.27
#